data_AF-A0A359ETB9-F1
#
_entry.id   AF-A0A359ETB9-F1
#
_cell.length_a   1.000
_cell.length_b   1.000
_cell.length_c   1.000
_cell.angle_alpha   90.00
_cell.angle_beta   90.00
_cell.angle_gamma   90.00
#
_symmetry.space_group_name_H-M   'P 1'
#
loop_
_entity.id
_entity.type
_entity.pdbx_description
1 polymer ?
#
loop_
_entity_poly.entity_id
_entity_poly.type
_entity_poly.pdbx_seq_one_letter_code
_entity_poly.pdbx_strand_id
1 'polypeptide(L)'
;MIILFTVMLLVLLAIGLPVGFALGTGGLVGMLLFMGGEGTLNQIPLLAYKSLDDFVLCAVPLYVLMSQILLEGKVGNDLFELGNKWLRHLPGGLGAATIVACGIFAAITGSSAACAVTIGAIAIPEMLKRNYERTVVLGAVAAGGTLGILIPPSIPMILYGAITGESIGQLFMSGVIPGFMLTIFFIGVVVYKSRNLPLEPKASWQER
;
A
#
# COMPACT_ATOMS: atom_id res chain seq x y z
N MET A 1 18.92 -21.89 19.97
CA MET A 1 19.35 -21.38 18.65
C MET A 1 18.33 -20.41 18.06
N ILE A 2 17.05 -20.79 17.91
CA ILE A 2 15.99 -19.84 17.50
C ILE A 2 16.01 -18.60 18.40
N ILE A 3 16.06 -18.79 19.72
CA ILE A 3 16.16 -17.70 20.71
C ILE A 3 17.34 -16.75 20.43
N LEU A 4 18.50 -17.26 20.00
CA LEU A 4 19.67 -16.44 19.70
C LEU A 4 19.41 -15.53 18.49
N PHE A 5 18.91 -16.09 17.39
CA PHE A 5 18.58 -15.31 16.19
C PHE A 5 17.40 -14.35 16.42
N THR A 6 16.41 -14.75 17.22
CA THR A 6 15.31 -13.88 17.63
C THR A 6 15.80 -12.71 18.46
N VAL A 7 16.62 -12.95 19.48
CA VAL A 7 17.20 -11.88 20.33
C VAL A 7 18.07 -10.95 19.49
N MET A 8 18.91 -11.49 18.61
CA MET A 8 19.74 -10.69 17.71
C MET A 8 18.90 -9.81 16.77
N LEU A 9 17.87 -10.38 16.14
CA LEU A 9 16.96 -9.63 15.28
C LEU A 9 16.29 -8.50 16.06
N LEU A 10 15.77 -8.78 17.26
CA LEU A 10 15.12 -7.77 18.10
C LEU A 10 16.08 -6.64 18.50
N VAL A 11 17.34 -6.96 18.82
CA VAL A 11 18.37 -5.97 19.14
C VAL A 11 18.69 -5.10 17.93
N LEU A 12 18.88 -5.70 16.74
CA LEU A 12 19.16 -4.96 15.51
C LEU A 12 18.00 -4.01 15.15
N LEU A 13 16.75 -4.48 15.28
CA LEU A 13 15.57 -3.65 15.09
C LEU A 13 15.46 -2.53 16.15
N ALA A 14 15.81 -2.81 17.41
CA ALA A 14 15.80 -1.82 18.49
C ALA A 14 16.82 -0.69 18.29
N ILE A 15 17.95 -0.98 17.63
CA ILE A 15 18.96 0.02 17.24
C ILE A 15 18.49 0.85 16.02
N GLY A 16 17.33 0.51 15.44
CA GLY A 16 16.75 1.23 14.29
C GLY A 16 17.30 0.76 12.96
N LEU A 17 17.95 -0.41 12.89
CA LEU A 17 18.43 -0.95 11.64
C LEU A 17 17.22 -1.34 10.75
N PRO A 18 17.19 -0.95 9.46
CA PRO A 18 16.10 -1.34 8.58
C PRO A 18 15.97 -2.86 8.48
N VAL A 19 14.72 -3.34 8.42
CA VAL A 19 14.38 -4.77 8.52
C VAL A 19 15.18 -5.63 7.53
N GLY A 20 15.38 -5.17 6.30
CA GLY A 20 16.17 -5.90 5.30
C GLY A 20 17.62 -6.16 5.73
N PHE A 21 18.28 -5.18 6.35
CA PHE A 21 19.64 -5.36 6.88
C PHE A 21 19.64 -6.23 8.13
N ALA A 22 18.61 -6.13 8.99
CA ALA A 22 18.48 -6.99 10.16
C ALA A 22 18.29 -8.48 9.78
N LEU A 23 17.46 -8.77 8.78
CA LEU A 23 17.27 -10.11 8.25
C LEU A 23 18.50 -10.61 7.50
N GLY A 24 19.13 -9.75 6.68
CA GLY A 24 20.33 -10.08 5.91
C GLY A 24 21.52 -10.41 6.80
N THR A 25 21.80 -9.58 7.80
CA THR A 25 22.84 -9.85 8.82
C THR A 25 22.52 -11.12 9.60
N GLY A 26 21.25 -11.36 9.94
CA GLY A 26 20.79 -12.61 10.52
C GLY A 26 21.15 -13.85 9.69
N GLY A 27 20.83 -13.80 8.40
CA GLY A 27 21.16 -14.86 7.45
C GLY A 27 22.66 -15.06 7.30
N LEU A 28 23.45 -13.98 7.20
CA LEU A 28 24.90 -14.02 7.07
C LEU A 28 25.58 -14.63 8.31
N VAL A 29 25.21 -14.18 9.51
CA VAL A 29 25.71 -14.74 10.77
C VAL A 29 25.33 -16.22 10.87
N GLY A 30 24.11 -16.58 10.47
CA GLY A 30 23.69 -17.97 10.37
C GLY A 30 24.58 -18.80 9.46
N MET A 31 24.79 -18.36 8.21
CA MET A 31 25.64 -19.08 7.26
C MET A 31 27.07 -19.24 7.77
N LEU A 32 27.63 -18.20 8.40
CA LEU A 32 28.99 -18.25 8.97
C LEU A 32 29.11 -19.25 10.12
N LEU A 33 28.11 -19.29 11.02
CA LEU A 33 28.11 -20.19 12.18
C LEU A 33 27.86 -21.65 11.80
N PHE A 34 27.04 -21.91 10.78
CA PHE A 34 26.61 -23.26 10.43
C PHE A 34 27.41 -23.90 9.29
N MET A 35 27.89 -23.12 8.32
CA MET A 35 28.59 -23.67 7.15
C MET A 35 30.11 -23.60 7.29
N GLY A 36 30.63 -22.58 8.01
CA GLY A 36 32.05 -22.40 8.30
C GLY A 36 32.94 -22.08 7.08
N GLY A 37 34.00 -21.29 7.30
CA GLY A 37 35.14 -21.15 6.36
C GLY A 37 34.88 -20.43 5.04
N GLU A 38 35.65 -20.81 4.00
CA GLU A 38 35.64 -20.22 2.64
C GLU A 38 34.40 -20.57 1.81
N GLY A 39 33.70 -21.67 2.14
CA GLY A 39 32.48 -22.09 1.43
C GLY A 39 31.33 -21.08 1.57
N THR A 40 31.19 -20.47 2.75
CA THR A 40 30.22 -19.40 2.99
C THR A 40 30.52 -18.16 2.15
N LEU A 41 31.79 -17.75 2.05
CA LEU A 41 32.19 -16.56 1.29
C LEU A 41 31.91 -16.70 -0.21
N ASN A 42 32.00 -17.92 -0.75
CA ASN A 42 31.67 -18.21 -2.14
C ASN A 42 30.16 -18.37 -2.40
N GLN A 43 29.40 -18.82 -1.39
CA GLN A 43 27.95 -19.02 -1.54
C GLN A 43 27.11 -17.75 -1.39
N ILE A 44 27.57 -16.77 -0.60
CA ILE A 44 26.83 -15.52 -0.40
C ILE A 44 26.51 -14.82 -1.74
N PRO A 45 27.47 -14.58 -2.66
CA PRO A 45 27.18 -13.96 -3.95
C PRO A 45 26.22 -14.79 -4.81
N LEU A 46 26.37 -16.12 -4.79
CA LEU A 46 25.54 -17.03 -5.58
C LEU A 46 24.08 -17.02 -5.10
N LEU A 47 23.87 -17.06 -3.78
CA LEU A 47 22.55 -16.97 -3.18
C LEU A 47 21.94 -15.60 -3.41
N ALA A 48 22.71 -14.52 -3.26
CA ALA A 48 22.24 -13.17 -3.55
C ALA A 48 21.79 -13.02 -5.01
N TYR A 49 22.58 -13.54 -5.97
CA TYR A 49 22.21 -13.55 -7.38
C TYR A 49 20.92 -14.34 -7.61
N LYS A 50 20.84 -15.57 -7.08
CA LYS A 50 19.67 -16.43 -7.22
C LYS A 50 18.40 -15.82 -6.62
N SER A 51 18.52 -15.08 -5.52
CA SER A 51 17.39 -14.37 -4.90
C SER A 51 16.88 -13.18 -5.73
N LEU A 52 17.71 -12.63 -6.63
CA LEU A 52 17.30 -11.58 -7.56
C LEU A 52 16.76 -12.15 -8.89
N ASP A 53 17.18 -13.37 -9.25
CA ASP A 53 16.75 -14.09 -10.45
C ASP A 53 15.40 -14.81 -10.25
N ASP A 54 14.38 -14.04 -9.88
CA ASP A 54 13.01 -14.51 -9.74
C ASP A 54 12.10 -13.82 -10.78
N PHE A 55 11.46 -14.62 -11.62
CA PHE A 55 10.51 -14.13 -12.63
C PHE A 55 9.38 -13.29 -12.03
N VAL A 56 8.97 -13.58 -10.80
CA VAL A 56 7.97 -12.80 -10.07
C VAL A 56 8.45 -11.37 -9.83
N LEU A 57 9.74 -11.17 -9.55
CA LEU A 57 10.30 -9.85 -9.29
C LEU A 57 10.29 -8.96 -10.54
N CYS A 58 10.22 -9.53 -11.75
CA CYS A 58 9.99 -8.77 -12.98
C CYS A 58 8.67 -7.98 -12.97
N ALA A 59 7.66 -8.43 -12.20
CA ALA A 59 6.42 -7.70 -12.06
C ALA A 59 6.62 -6.35 -11.35
N VAL A 60 7.56 -6.25 -10.40
CA VAL A 60 7.75 -5.03 -9.59
C VAL A 60 8.12 -3.81 -10.46
N PRO A 61 9.15 -3.87 -11.34
CA PRO A 61 9.45 -2.76 -12.25
C PRO A 61 8.28 -2.41 -13.19
N LEU A 62 7.53 -3.41 -13.67
CA LEU A 62 6.39 -3.20 -14.55
C LEU A 62 5.24 -2.46 -13.83
N TYR A 63 4.95 -2.82 -12.57
CA TYR A 63 3.98 -2.11 -11.73
C TYR A 63 4.44 -0.68 -11.43
N VAL A 64 5.74 -0.46 -11.17
CA VAL A 64 6.29 0.89 -10.97
C VAL A 64 6.16 1.73 -12.23
N LEU A 65 6.49 1.17 -13.40
CA LEU A 65 6.34 1.84 -14.70
C LEU A 65 4.86 2.20 -14.96
N MET A 66 3.95 1.24 -14.78
CA MET A 66 2.52 1.47 -14.92
C MET A 66 2.03 2.55 -13.94
N SER A 67 2.48 2.54 -12.69
CA SER A 67 2.14 3.58 -11.71
C SER A 67 2.56 4.97 -12.19
N GLN A 68 3.73 5.10 -12.84
CA GLN A 68 4.17 6.38 -13.43
C GLN A 68 3.31 6.79 -14.63
N ILE A 69 2.95 5.86 -15.51
CA ILE A 69 2.05 6.14 -16.64
C ILE A 69 0.69 6.66 -16.13
N LEU A 70 0.14 6.08 -15.07
CA LEU A 70 -1.14 6.49 -14.49
C LEU A 70 -1.06 7.83 -13.76
N LEU A 71 0.08 8.11 -13.12
CA LEU A 71 0.40 9.41 -12.51
C LEU A 71 0.44 10.51 -13.58
N GLU A 72 1.23 10.32 -14.64
CA GLU A 72 1.37 11.28 -15.74
C GLU A 72 0.08 11.45 -16.55
N GLY A 73 -0.65 10.35 -16.75
CA GLY A 73 -1.95 10.33 -17.41
C GLY A 73 -3.09 10.96 -16.60
N LYS A 74 -2.84 11.42 -15.36
CA LYS A 74 -3.82 12.05 -14.47
C LYS A 74 -5.04 11.19 -14.15
N VAL A 75 -4.91 9.86 -14.22
CA VAL A 75 -6.01 8.92 -13.94
C VAL A 75 -6.55 9.07 -12.52
N GLY A 76 -5.72 9.52 -11.57
CA GLY A 76 -6.16 9.84 -10.21
C GLY A 76 -7.23 10.94 -10.14
N ASN A 77 -7.21 11.92 -11.05
CA ASN A 77 -8.25 12.95 -11.15
C ASN A 77 -9.58 12.32 -11.54
N ASP A 78 -9.58 11.49 -12.58
CA ASP A 78 -10.78 10.85 -13.11
C ASP A 78 -11.41 9.91 -12.07
N LEU A 79 -10.58 9.15 -11.33
CA LEU A 79 -11.05 8.29 -10.25
C LEU A 79 -11.65 9.08 -9.08
N PHE A 80 -11.01 10.20 -8.71
CA PHE A 80 -11.54 11.07 -7.67
C PHE A 80 -12.88 11.69 -8.09
N GLU A 81 -12.99 12.16 -9.32
CA GLU A 81 -14.25 12.68 -9.87
C GLU A 81 -15.34 11.62 -9.92
N LEU A 82 -15.03 10.41 -10.40
CA LEU A 82 -15.95 9.28 -10.43
C LEU A 82 -16.51 8.99 -9.03
N GLY A 83 -15.61 8.84 -8.05
CA GLY A 83 -15.98 8.62 -6.65
C GLY A 83 -16.86 9.75 -6.12
N ASN A 84 -16.50 11.00 -6.42
CA ASN A 84 -17.27 12.17 -5.98
C ASN A 84 -18.67 12.17 -6.59
N LYS A 85 -18.82 11.94 -7.90
CA LYS A 85 -20.14 11.89 -8.54
C LYS A 85 -21.04 10.80 -7.96
N TRP A 86 -20.46 9.63 -7.64
CA TRP A 86 -21.21 8.54 -7.07
C TRP A 86 -21.58 8.78 -5.59
N LEU A 87 -20.70 9.40 -4.81
CA LEU A 87 -20.81 9.48 -3.35
C LEU A 87 -21.14 10.88 -2.80
N ARG A 88 -21.25 11.93 -3.63
CA ARG A 88 -21.53 13.32 -3.18
C ARG A 88 -22.82 13.48 -2.36
N HIS A 89 -23.76 12.54 -2.52
CA HIS A 89 -25.03 12.52 -1.79
C HIS A 89 -24.91 12.04 -0.33
N LEU A 90 -23.75 11.52 0.07
CA LEU A 90 -23.49 11.08 1.45
C LEU A 90 -22.91 12.23 2.30
N PRO A 91 -23.16 12.24 3.62
CA PRO A 91 -22.47 13.15 4.54
C PRO A 91 -20.97 12.86 4.49
N GLY A 92 -20.15 13.85 4.13
CA GLY A 92 -18.73 13.60 3.91
C GLY A 92 -18.39 12.92 2.57
N GLY A 93 -19.28 12.98 1.57
CA GLY A 93 -19.18 12.26 0.30
C GLY A 93 -17.84 12.43 -0.43
N LEU A 94 -17.21 13.61 -0.32
CA LEU A 94 -15.90 13.88 -0.91
C LEU A 94 -14.76 13.08 -0.22
N GLY A 95 -14.84 12.93 1.10
CA GLY A 95 -13.89 12.09 1.84
C GLY A 95 -14.11 10.59 1.59
N ALA A 96 -15.37 10.15 1.45
CA ALA A 96 -15.69 8.79 1.04
C ALA A 96 -15.18 8.51 -0.39
N ALA A 97 -15.36 9.46 -1.31
CA ALA A 97 -14.80 9.43 -2.66
C ALA A 97 -13.28 9.32 -2.66
N THR A 98 -12.60 10.04 -1.75
CA THR A 98 -11.15 9.95 -1.58
C THR A 98 -10.71 8.52 -1.24
N ILE A 99 -11.38 7.88 -0.28
CA ILE A 99 -11.04 6.50 0.13
C ILE A 99 -11.29 5.51 -1.01
N VAL A 100 -12.40 5.65 -1.74
CA VAL A 100 -12.72 4.79 -2.89
C VAL A 100 -11.73 5.00 -4.03
N ALA A 101 -11.42 6.25 -4.37
CA ALA A 101 -10.41 6.57 -5.38
C ALA A 101 -9.04 6.01 -4.97
N CYS A 102 -8.66 6.14 -3.69
CA CYS A 102 -7.46 5.52 -3.17
C CYS A 102 -7.49 4.00 -3.31
N GLY A 103 -8.61 3.34 -2.99
CA GLY A 103 -8.75 1.89 -3.08
C GLY A 103 -8.66 1.36 -4.51
N ILE A 104 -9.28 2.05 -5.48
CA ILE A 104 -9.20 1.68 -6.90
C ILE A 104 -7.80 1.95 -7.45
N PHE A 105 -7.24 3.13 -7.16
CA PHE A 105 -5.89 3.47 -7.61
C PHE A 105 -4.83 2.55 -6.98
N ALA A 106 -5.03 2.16 -5.72
CA ALA A 106 -4.27 1.14 -5.01
C ALA A 106 -4.34 -0.22 -5.72
N ALA A 107 -5.55 -0.69 -6.03
CA ALA A 107 -5.76 -1.94 -6.76
C ALA A 107 -5.04 -1.93 -8.11
N ILE A 108 -4.95 -0.78 -8.78
CA ILE A 108 -4.25 -0.72 -10.07
C ILE A 108 -2.73 -0.67 -9.83
N THR A 109 -2.25 0.30 -9.05
CA THR A 109 -0.81 0.60 -8.92
C THR A 109 -0.03 -0.30 -7.97
N GLY A 110 -0.70 -0.96 -7.02
CA GLY A 110 -0.08 -1.73 -5.95
C GLY A 110 0.85 -0.93 -5.05
N SER A 111 0.73 0.41 -5.04
CA SER A 111 1.65 1.33 -4.35
C SER A 111 0.92 2.31 -3.44
N SER A 112 1.17 2.19 -2.14
CA SER A 112 0.58 3.07 -1.11
C SER A 112 1.11 4.51 -1.22
N ALA A 113 2.41 4.67 -1.51
CA ALA A 113 3.05 5.97 -1.63
C ALA A 113 2.59 6.73 -2.88
N ALA A 114 2.50 6.03 -4.02
CA ALA A 114 1.98 6.63 -5.26
C ALA A 114 0.54 7.09 -5.05
N CYS A 115 -0.31 6.24 -4.46
CA CYS A 115 -1.69 6.57 -4.14
C CYS A 115 -1.82 7.84 -3.28
N ALA A 116 -1.07 7.93 -2.19
CA ALA A 116 -1.08 9.10 -1.31
C ALA A 116 -0.64 10.38 -2.03
N VAL A 117 0.34 10.30 -2.94
CA VAL A 117 0.82 11.44 -3.73
C VAL A 117 -0.23 11.86 -4.76
N THR A 118 -0.75 10.94 -5.58
CA THR A 118 -1.72 11.26 -6.63
C THR A 118 -3.02 11.78 -6.05
N ILE A 119 -3.66 10.96 -5.20
CA ILE A 119 -5.02 11.24 -4.72
C ILE A 119 -4.96 12.33 -3.65
N GLY A 120 -3.93 12.33 -2.79
CA GLY A 120 -3.75 13.37 -1.78
C GLY A 120 -3.54 14.75 -2.38
N ALA A 121 -2.80 14.88 -3.49
CA ALA A 121 -2.61 16.18 -4.15
C ALA A 121 -3.92 16.82 -4.63
N ILE A 122 -4.94 16.00 -4.92
CA ILE A 122 -6.26 16.43 -5.41
C ILE A 122 -7.24 16.58 -4.25
N ALA A 123 -7.35 15.54 -3.41
CA ALA A 123 -8.34 15.44 -2.36
C ALA A 123 -8.11 16.43 -1.22
N ILE A 124 -6.85 16.64 -0.80
CA ILE A 124 -6.53 17.54 0.32
C ILE A 124 -7.02 18.98 0.07
N PRO A 125 -6.61 19.65 -1.02
CA PRO A 125 -7.07 21.02 -1.26
C PRO A 125 -8.57 21.08 -1.48
N GLU A 126 -9.18 20.09 -2.13
CA GLU A 126 -10.62 20.07 -2.42
C GLU A 126 -11.46 19.88 -1.15
N MET A 127 -11.06 18.98 -0.25
CA MET A 127 -11.75 18.79 1.03
C MET A 127 -11.60 20.01 1.94
N LEU A 128 -10.43 20.64 1.98
CA LEU A 128 -10.21 21.85 2.78
C LEU A 128 -11.07 23.03 2.30
N LYS A 129 -11.24 23.21 0.97
CA LYS A 129 -12.16 24.23 0.40
C LYS A 129 -13.61 24.02 0.84
N ARG A 130 -14.02 22.77 1.08
CA ARG A 130 -15.37 22.41 1.53
C ARG A 130 -15.49 22.35 3.06
N ASN A 131 -14.58 23.00 3.79
CA ASN A 131 -14.58 23.11 5.24
C ASN A 131 -14.50 21.76 5.99
N TYR A 132 -13.87 20.73 5.40
CA TYR A 132 -13.57 19.52 6.15
C TYR A 132 -12.55 19.80 7.26
N GLU A 133 -12.72 19.15 8.41
CA GLU A 133 -11.73 19.19 9.48
C GLU A 133 -10.40 18.62 9.00
N ARG A 134 -9.29 19.34 9.23
CA ARG A 134 -7.95 18.96 8.74
C ARG A 134 -7.53 17.55 9.18
N THR A 135 -7.94 17.11 10.36
CA THR A 135 -7.69 15.75 10.88
C THR A 135 -8.37 14.68 10.03
N VAL A 136 -9.61 14.93 9.59
CA VAL A 136 -10.36 14.03 8.70
C VAL A 136 -9.74 14.01 7.31
N VAL A 137 -9.32 15.17 6.79
CA VAL A 137 -8.67 15.26 5.47
C VAL A 137 -7.38 14.43 5.43
N LEU A 138 -6.47 14.67 6.39
CA LEU A 138 -5.20 13.95 6.45
C LEU A 138 -5.42 12.47 6.77
N GLY A 139 -6.36 12.16 7.67
CA GLY A 139 -6.72 10.80 8.02
C GLY A 139 -7.28 10.00 6.84
N ALA A 140 -8.16 10.59 6.03
CA ALA A 140 -8.76 9.92 4.88
C ALA A 140 -7.72 9.57 3.81
N VAL A 141 -6.80 10.49 3.50
CA VAL A 141 -5.72 10.24 2.52
C VAL A 141 -4.71 9.25 3.07
N ALA A 142 -4.28 9.39 4.33
CA ALA A 142 -3.35 8.46 4.96
C ALA A 142 -3.92 7.04 5.02
N ALA A 143 -5.16 6.89 5.53
CA ALA A 143 -5.83 5.60 5.64
C ALA A 143 -6.12 5.01 4.25
N GLY A 144 -6.64 5.80 3.31
CA GLY A 144 -6.88 5.37 1.93
C GLY A 144 -5.59 4.91 1.24
N GLY A 145 -4.49 5.63 1.43
CA GLY A 145 -3.18 5.24 0.89
C GLY A 145 -2.72 3.87 1.38
N THR A 146 -2.98 3.52 2.65
CA THR A 146 -2.61 2.20 3.19
C THR A 146 -3.33 1.04 2.53
N LEU A 147 -4.46 1.26 1.85
CA LEU A 147 -5.15 0.20 1.10
C LEU A 147 -4.28 -0.35 -0.06
N GLY A 148 -3.29 0.42 -0.51
CA GLY A 148 -2.31 0.03 -1.54
C GLY A 148 -1.48 -1.20 -1.22
N ILE A 149 -1.30 -1.54 0.07
CA ILE A 149 -0.59 -2.76 0.44
C ILE A 149 -1.48 -3.99 0.40
N LEU A 150 -2.79 -3.82 0.52
CA LEU A 150 -3.74 -4.88 0.85
C LEU A 150 -4.65 -5.25 -0.31
N ILE A 151 -5.13 -4.26 -1.08
CA ILE A 151 -6.03 -4.50 -2.21
C ILE A 151 -5.19 -4.96 -3.42
N PRO A 152 -5.48 -6.13 -4.01
CA PRO A 152 -4.68 -6.66 -5.12
C PRO A 152 -4.89 -5.93 -6.44
N PRO A 153 -3.88 -5.97 -7.34
CA PRO A 153 -2.47 -6.35 -7.12
C PRO A 153 -1.70 -5.43 -6.14
N SER A 154 -0.71 -6.00 -5.43
CA SER A 154 0.08 -5.32 -4.39
C SER A 154 1.57 -5.63 -4.51
N ILE A 155 2.41 -4.59 -4.70
CA ILE A 155 3.87 -4.75 -4.81
C ILE A 155 4.47 -5.38 -3.55
N PRO A 156 4.10 -4.96 -2.32
CA PRO A 156 4.63 -5.60 -1.11
C PRO A 156 4.22 -7.07 -0.97
N MET A 157 3.02 -7.47 -1.42
CA MET A 157 2.62 -8.89 -1.43
C MET A 157 3.42 -9.71 -2.43
N ILE A 158 3.76 -9.14 -3.59
CA ILE A 158 4.64 -9.77 -4.59
C ILE A 158 6.03 -10.00 -3.98
N LEU A 159 6.61 -8.97 -3.36
CA LEU A 159 7.92 -9.07 -2.70
C LEU A 159 7.89 -10.08 -1.56
N TYR A 160 6.85 -10.05 -0.72
CA TYR A 160 6.68 -11.01 0.37
C TYR A 160 6.60 -12.43 -0.17
N GLY A 161 5.73 -12.69 -1.15
CA GLY A 161 5.57 -14.01 -1.77
C GLY A 161 6.86 -14.54 -2.39
N ALA A 162 7.61 -13.69 -3.10
CA ALA A 162 8.90 -14.06 -3.68
C ALA A 162 9.94 -14.43 -2.60
N ILE A 163 9.99 -13.66 -1.50
CA ILE A 163 10.95 -13.89 -0.40
C ILE A 163 10.59 -15.13 0.42
N THR A 164 9.30 -15.34 0.71
CA THR A 164 8.86 -16.45 1.57
C THR A 164 8.53 -17.72 0.80
N GLY A 165 8.55 -17.69 -0.54
CA GLY A 165 8.11 -18.79 -1.39
C GLY A 165 6.61 -19.06 -1.30
N GLU A 166 5.83 -18.08 -0.87
CA GLU A 166 4.38 -18.20 -0.72
C GLU A 166 3.66 -17.93 -2.04
N SER A 167 2.49 -18.53 -2.20
CA SER A 167 1.68 -18.29 -3.40
C SER A 167 1.14 -16.86 -3.44
N ILE A 168 1.62 -16.07 -4.41
CA ILE A 168 1.18 -14.69 -4.62
C ILE A 168 -0.32 -14.61 -4.89
N GLY A 169 -0.86 -15.57 -5.65
CA GLY A 169 -2.30 -15.65 -5.89
C GLY A 169 -3.10 -15.83 -4.61
N GLN A 170 -2.61 -16.65 -3.68
CA GLN A 170 -3.26 -16.81 -2.37
C GLN A 170 -3.12 -15.55 -1.51
N LEU A 171 -1.96 -14.89 -1.52
CA LEU A 171 -1.76 -13.62 -0.83
C LEU A 171 -2.72 -12.55 -1.35
N PHE A 172 -2.88 -12.44 -2.66
CA PHE A 172 -3.85 -11.52 -3.27
C PHE A 172 -5.27 -11.84 -2.83
N MET A 173 -5.70 -13.10 -2.95
CA MET A 173 -7.05 -13.49 -2.51
C MET A 173 -7.29 -13.23 -1.02
N SER A 174 -6.26 -13.40 -0.19
CA SER A 174 -6.33 -13.12 1.25
C SER A 174 -6.53 -11.62 1.55
N GLY A 175 -6.06 -10.74 0.67
CA GLY A 175 -6.16 -9.28 0.83
C GLY A 175 -7.52 -8.69 0.47
N VAL A 176 -8.32 -9.37 -0.36
CA VAL A 176 -9.59 -8.84 -0.89
C VAL A 176 -10.59 -8.53 0.22
N ILE A 177 -10.87 -9.52 1.08
CA ILE A 177 -11.84 -9.39 2.18
C ILE A 177 -11.41 -8.29 3.17
N PRO A 178 -10.20 -8.33 3.76
CA PRO A 178 -9.79 -7.29 4.72
C PRO A 178 -9.66 -5.92 4.05
N GLY A 179 -9.25 -5.84 2.77
CA GLY A 179 -9.18 -4.58 2.02
C GLY A 179 -10.56 -3.94 1.85
N PHE A 180 -11.56 -4.72 1.49
CA PHE A 180 -12.94 -4.26 1.39
C PHE A 180 -13.51 -3.84 2.76
N MET A 181 -13.26 -4.63 3.80
CA MET A 181 -13.69 -4.32 5.17
C MET A 181 -13.08 -3.00 5.67
N LEU A 182 -11.78 -2.80 5.51
CA LEU A 182 -11.12 -1.55 5.91
C LEU A 182 -11.63 -0.35 5.11
N THR A 183 -11.87 -0.53 3.81
CA THR A 183 -12.48 0.52 2.97
C THR A 183 -13.82 0.97 3.55
N ILE A 184 -14.71 0.03 3.91
CA ILE A 184 -15.99 0.35 4.54
C ILE A 184 -15.80 1.05 5.88
N PHE A 185 -14.89 0.58 6.74
CA PHE A 185 -14.66 1.19 8.05
C PHE A 185 -14.11 2.62 7.92
N PHE A 186 -13.17 2.85 7.01
CA PHE A 186 -12.64 4.19 6.74
C PHE A 186 -13.73 5.13 6.23
N ILE A 187 -14.59 4.67 5.30
CA ILE A 187 -15.74 5.45 4.83
C ILE A 187 -16.68 5.76 6.00
N GLY A 188 -16.99 4.77 6.84
CA GLY A 188 -17.85 4.94 8.01
C GLY A 188 -17.32 6.00 8.98
N VAL A 189 -16.02 6.01 9.25
CA VAL A 189 -15.36 7.02 10.10
C VAL A 189 -15.46 8.42 9.48
N VAL A 190 -15.20 8.55 8.18
CA VAL A 190 -15.29 9.84 7.47
C VAL A 190 -16.72 10.36 7.49
N VAL A 191 -17.71 9.52 7.20
CA VAL A 191 -19.14 9.88 7.20
C VAL A 191 -19.57 10.31 8.60
N TYR A 192 -19.19 9.55 9.63
CA TYR A 192 -19.53 9.88 11.01
C TYR A 192 -18.94 11.23 11.46
N LYS A 193 -17.66 11.48 11.16
CA LYS A 193 -16.98 12.73 11.51
C LYS A 193 -17.46 13.92 10.69
N SER A 194 -17.89 13.70 9.45
CA SER A 194 -18.28 14.76 8.51
C SER A 194 -19.80 14.98 8.43
N ARG A 195 -20.59 14.36 9.33
CA ARG A 195 -22.06 14.40 9.31
C ARG A 195 -22.69 15.79 9.41
N ASN A 196 -21.95 16.77 9.93
CA ASN A 196 -22.42 18.13 10.11
C ASN A 196 -22.15 19.02 8.88
N LEU A 197 -21.47 18.52 7.86
CA LEU A 197 -21.22 19.27 6.64
C LEU A 197 -22.47 19.33 5.76
N PRO A 198 -22.68 20.44 5.02
CA PRO A 198 -23.79 20.54 4.08
C PRO A 198 -23.68 19.47 2.99
N LEU A 199 -24.79 18.82 2.70
CA LEU A 199 -24.89 17.75 1.70
C LEU A 199 -24.99 18.35 0.29
N GLU A 200 -24.30 17.72 -0.67
CA GLU A 200 -24.48 18.05 -2.08
C GLU A 200 -25.62 17.21 -2.69
N PRO A 201 -26.40 17.79 -3.63
CA PRO A 201 -27.48 17.07 -4.29
C PRO A 201 -26.92 15.90 -5.11
N LYS A 202 -27.65 14.78 -5.16
CA LYS A 202 -27.23 13.56 -5.89
C LYS A 202 -26.94 13.85 -7.38
N ALA A 203 -25.89 13.24 -7.92
CA ALA A 203 -25.60 13.25 -9.37
C ALA A 203 -26.71 12.56 -10.15
N SER A 204 -27.13 13.20 -11.26
CA SER A 204 -28.05 12.60 -12.22
C SER A 204 -27.41 11.37 -12.86
N TRP A 205 -28.21 10.43 -13.36
CA TRP A 205 -27.70 9.22 -14.02
C TRP A 205 -26.89 9.50 -15.29
N GLN A 206 -27.06 10.68 -15.89
CA GLN A 206 -26.27 11.13 -17.05
C GLN A 206 -24.92 11.74 -16.64
N GLU A 207 -24.78 12.20 -15.40
CA GLU A 207 -23.53 12.74 -14.86
C GLU A 207 -22.59 11.65 -14.34
N ARG A 208 -23.16 10.54 -13.82
CA ARG A 208 -22.50 9.41 -13.15
C ARG A 208 -21.75 8.48 -14.10
#